data_AF-A0A920CFL8-F1
#
_entry.id   AF-A0A920CFL8-F1
#
_cell.length_a   1.000
_cell.length_b   1.000
_cell.length_c   1.000
_cell.angle_alpha   90.00
_cell.angle_beta   90.00
_cell.angle_gamma   90.00
#
_symmetry.space_group_name_H-M   'P 1'
#
loop_
_entity.id
_entity.type
_entity.pdbx_description
1 polymer ?
#
loop_
_entity_poly.entity_id
_entity_poly.type
_entity_poly.pdbx_seq_one_letter_code
_entity_poly.pdbx_strand_id
1 'polypeptide(L)'
;MEITIDSIPGGALFYDEYTDDWYKVKIYLEGQKIVGPIYGYGPNPEETELEVERHINHLLPYVHDTKVKRILLENLIVDARLELDAYDEELNTASPEELAIIWEPRDRSKWWTLLYLSKREVLQYSKYEAQRNLNKYEKMLNELSSYDGEPSRNGIIDTKNRLKG
;
A
#
# COMPACT_ATOMS: atom_id res chain seq x y z
N MET A 1 5.90 6.29 -17.78
CA MET A 1 4.46 5.98 -17.96
C MET A 1 3.70 6.69 -16.85
N GLU A 2 2.49 7.16 -17.11
CA GLU A 2 1.62 7.76 -16.08
C GLU A 2 0.42 6.83 -15.87
N ILE A 3 0.07 6.57 -14.62
CA ILE A 3 -1.16 5.91 -14.21
C ILE A 3 -2.04 6.97 -13.53
N THR A 4 -3.28 7.09 -13.99
CA THR A 4 -4.30 7.89 -13.32
C THR A 4 -5.32 6.97 -12.66
N ILE A 5 -5.64 7.25 -11.40
CA ILE A 5 -6.63 6.51 -10.64
C ILE A 5 -7.66 7.50 -10.12
N ASP A 6 -8.90 7.37 -10.58
CA ASP A 6 -10.00 8.24 -10.18
C ASP A 6 -10.73 7.70 -8.95
N SER A 7 -11.50 8.59 -8.30
CA SER A 7 -12.42 8.23 -7.21
C SER A 7 -11.72 7.56 -6.02
N ILE A 8 -10.55 8.08 -5.63
CA ILE A 8 -9.87 7.67 -4.40
C ILE A 8 -10.36 8.55 -3.24
N PRO A 9 -10.88 7.99 -2.15
CA PRO A 9 -11.30 8.81 -1.01
C PRO A 9 -10.07 9.43 -0.35
N GLY A 10 -10.16 10.68 0.09
CA GLY A 10 -9.02 11.38 0.69
C GLY A 10 -8.48 10.70 1.95
N GLY A 11 -9.32 9.96 2.69
CA GLY A 11 -8.85 9.13 3.81
C GLY A 11 -7.90 7.99 3.42
N ALA A 12 -7.85 7.61 2.14
CA ALA A 12 -6.84 6.68 1.60
C ALA A 12 -5.52 7.37 1.23
N LEU A 13 -5.50 8.70 1.19
CA LEU A 13 -4.37 9.52 0.72
C LEU A 13 -3.72 10.35 1.82
N PHE A 14 -4.51 10.87 2.77
CA PHE A 14 -4.09 11.86 3.76
C PHE A 14 -4.46 11.42 5.17
N TYR A 15 -3.74 11.90 6.18
CA TYR A 15 -4.00 11.50 7.57
C TYR A 15 -5.24 12.18 8.17
N ASP A 16 -5.41 13.50 7.99
CA ASP A 16 -6.38 14.25 8.80
C ASP A 16 -7.31 15.21 8.02
N GLU A 17 -6.93 15.74 6.87
CA GLU A 17 -7.58 16.98 6.36
C GLU A 17 -8.66 16.81 5.27
N TYR A 18 -8.87 15.61 4.72
CA TYR A 18 -9.66 15.46 3.48
C TYR A 18 -10.53 14.20 3.38
N THR A 19 -11.04 13.68 4.50
CA THR A 19 -11.67 12.35 4.52
C THR A 19 -12.94 12.21 3.68
N ASP A 20 -13.67 13.31 3.43
CA ASP A 20 -14.96 13.30 2.72
C ASP A 20 -14.84 13.56 1.21
N ASP A 21 -13.65 13.96 0.73
CA ASP A 21 -13.42 14.33 -0.67
C ASP A 21 -12.91 13.15 -1.52
N TRP A 22 -13.13 13.25 -2.83
CA TRP A 22 -12.70 12.27 -3.82
C TRP A 22 -11.62 12.85 -4.72
N TYR A 23 -10.53 12.10 -4.85
CA TYR A 23 -9.33 12.54 -5.54
C TYR A 23 -9.08 11.71 -6.78
N LYS A 24 -8.53 12.38 -7.78
CA LYS A 24 -7.77 11.77 -8.86
C LYS A 24 -6.32 11.67 -8.44
N VAL A 25 -5.74 10.49 -8.54
CA VAL A 25 -4.35 10.24 -8.17
C VAL A 25 -3.53 9.99 -9.43
N LYS A 26 -2.37 10.64 -9.55
CA LYS A 26 -1.39 10.36 -10.59
C LYS A 26 -0.16 9.69 -10.01
N ILE A 27 0.22 8.58 -10.61
CA ILE A 27 1.39 7.79 -10.25
C ILE A 27 2.30 7.74 -11.47
N TYR A 28 3.55 8.16 -11.29
CA TYR A 28 4.57 8.12 -12.33
C TYR A 28 5.38 6.84 -12.24
N LEU A 29 5.64 6.23 -13.40
CA LEU A 29 6.42 5.02 -13.54
C LEU A 29 7.62 5.25 -14.44
N GLU A 30 8.81 4.85 -13.99
CA GLU A 30 9.99 4.69 -14.82
C GLU A 30 10.25 3.19 -15.04
N GLY A 31 10.05 2.73 -16.27
CA GLY A 31 9.94 1.29 -16.54
C GLY A 31 8.74 0.68 -15.80
N GLN A 32 9.03 -0.23 -14.87
CA GLN A 32 8.03 -0.89 -14.00
C GLN A 32 8.04 -0.36 -12.57
N LYS A 33 8.87 0.64 -12.25
CA LYS A 33 9.02 1.17 -10.90
C LYS A 33 8.24 2.46 -10.71
N ILE A 34 7.54 2.59 -9.59
CA ILE A 34 6.93 3.86 -9.18
C ILE A 34 8.04 4.84 -8.83
N VAL A 35 7.97 6.04 -9.40
CA VAL A 35 8.96 7.10 -9.22
C VAL A 35 8.29 8.38 -8.75
N GLY A 36 8.99 9.08 -7.85
CA GLY A 36 8.58 10.36 -7.32
C GLY A 36 7.42 10.29 -6.33
N PRO A 37 7.06 11.45 -5.75
CA PRO A 37 5.86 11.58 -4.93
C PRO A 37 4.61 11.27 -5.76
N ILE A 38 3.61 10.71 -5.09
CA ILE A 38 2.29 10.48 -5.67
C ILE A 38 1.47 11.74 -5.43
N TYR A 39 0.74 12.19 -6.44
CA TYR A 39 -0.05 13.42 -6.33
C TYR A 39 -1.55 13.13 -6.40
N GLY A 40 -2.29 13.72 -5.46
CA GLY A 40 -3.74 13.78 -5.43
C GLY A 40 -4.22 15.13 -5.94
N TYR A 41 -5.25 15.09 -6.77
CA TYR A 41 -5.96 16.26 -7.29
C TYR A 41 -7.41 16.11 -6.86
N GLY A 42 -7.90 17.04 -6.05
CA GLY A 42 -9.27 16.96 -5.55
C GLY A 42 -10.29 17.31 -6.64
N PRO A 43 -11.58 17.37 -6.27
CA PRO A 43 -12.68 17.46 -7.23
C PRO A 43 -12.74 18.79 -7.98
N ASN A 44 -12.12 19.85 -7.45
CA ASN A 44 -12.13 21.17 -8.10
C ASN A 44 -10.88 21.37 -8.97
N PRO A 45 -11.02 21.77 -10.24
CA PRO A 45 -9.89 21.96 -11.16
C PRO A 45 -8.96 23.14 -10.79
N GLU A 46 -9.37 23.98 -9.82
CA GLU A 46 -8.55 25.05 -9.25
C GLU A 46 -7.79 24.61 -7.98
N GLU A 47 -8.01 23.38 -7.50
CA GLU A 47 -7.29 22.87 -6.33
C GLU A 47 -5.82 22.60 -6.66
N THR A 48 -5.00 22.89 -5.66
CA THR A 48 -3.55 22.72 -5.72
C THR A 48 -3.24 21.23 -5.72
N GLU A 49 -2.24 20.85 -6.49
CA GLU A 49 -1.64 19.51 -6.44
C GLU A 49 -1.20 19.20 -5.00
N LEU A 50 -1.71 18.10 -4.43
CA LEU A 50 -1.37 17.67 -3.07
C LEU A 50 -0.49 16.42 -3.13
N GLU A 51 0.67 16.46 -2.49
CA GLU A 51 1.49 15.26 -2.30
C GLU A 51 0.78 14.29 -1.34
N VAL A 52 0.61 13.05 -1.78
CA VAL A 52 -0.05 11.99 -1.03
C VAL A 52 0.84 11.55 0.14
N GLU A 53 0.29 11.60 1.35
CA GLU A 53 1.00 11.28 2.59
C GLU A 53 1.01 9.77 2.90
N ARG A 54 -0.02 9.06 2.43
CA ARG A 54 -0.20 7.63 2.69
C ARG A 54 0.45 6.76 1.62
N HIS A 55 0.93 5.61 2.07
CA HIS A 55 1.60 4.65 1.22
C HIS A 55 0.63 3.95 0.23
N ILE A 56 1.15 3.50 -0.91
CA ILE A 56 0.39 2.93 -2.05
C ILE A 56 -0.57 1.80 -1.66
N ASN A 57 -0.21 1.02 -0.64
CA ASN A 57 -1.05 -0.07 -0.13
C ASN A 57 -2.44 0.39 0.35
N HIS A 58 -2.61 1.66 0.74
CA HIS A 58 -3.90 2.25 1.11
C HIS A 58 -4.79 2.55 -0.09
N LEU A 59 -4.23 2.71 -1.29
CA LEU A 59 -4.99 2.91 -2.52
C LEU A 59 -5.55 1.59 -3.07
N LEU A 60 -4.86 0.46 -2.85
CA LEU A 60 -5.22 -0.85 -3.43
C LEU A 60 -6.71 -1.24 -3.32
N PRO A 61 -7.44 -1.00 -2.20
CA PRO A 61 -8.85 -1.34 -2.12
C PRO A 61 -9.73 -0.62 -3.15
N TYR A 62 -9.33 0.57 -3.59
CA TYR A 62 -10.08 1.47 -4.48
C TYR A 62 -9.65 1.36 -5.94
N VAL A 63 -8.55 0.65 -6.23
CA VAL A 63 -8.10 0.40 -7.60
C VAL A 63 -8.90 -0.76 -8.20
N HIS A 64 -9.81 -0.47 -9.12
CA HIS A 64 -10.65 -1.46 -9.79
C HIS A 64 -10.09 -1.95 -11.12
N ASP A 65 -9.27 -1.14 -11.81
CA ASP A 65 -8.57 -1.57 -13.02
C ASP A 65 -7.56 -2.67 -12.68
N THR A 66 -7.75 -3.86 -13.25
CA THR A 66 -6.94 -5.04 -12.93
C THR A 66 -5.49 -4.91 -13.39
N LYS A 67 -5.22 -4.20 -14.48
CA LYS A 67 -3.86 -3.94 -14.98
C LYS A 67 -3.15 -2.98 -14.05
N VAL A 68 -3.81 -1.88 -13.67
CA VAL A 68 -3.26 -0.92 -12.72
C VAL A 68 -2.99 -1.60 -11.38
N LYS A 69 -3.97 -2.36 -10.86
CA LYS A 69 -3.84 -3.08 -9.59
C LYS A 69 -2.70 -4.08 -9.61
N ARG A 70 -2.50 -4.79 -10.72
CA ARG A 70 -1.36 -5.69 -10.95
C ARG A 70 -0.04 -4.94 -10.85
N ILE A 71 0.11 -3.82 -11.57
CA ILE A 71 1.35 -3.02 -11.55
C ILE A 71 1.67 -2.53 -10.13
N LEU A 72 0.66 -2.03 -9.39
CA LEU A 72 0.87 -1.57 -8.00
C LEU A 72 1.26 -2.72 -7.08
N LEU A 73 0.64 -3.90 -7.21
CA LEU A 73 0.99 -5.08 -6.41
C LEU A 73 2.40 -5.57 -6.72
N GLU A 74 2.80 -5.60 -7.99
CA GLU A 74 4.16 -5.98 -8.39
C GLU A 74 5.21 -5.04 -7.78
N ASN A 75 4.95 -3.72 -7.76
CA ASN A 75 5.81 -2.75 -7.08
C ASN A 75 5.90 -3.01 -5.58
N LEU A 76 4.75 -3.15 -4.91
CA LEU A 76 4.70 -3.42 -3.46
C LEU A 76 5.37 -4.74 -3.07
N ILE A 77 5.34 -5.75 -3.94
CA ILE A 77 6.06 -7.02 -3.74
C ILE A 77 7.57 -6.81 -3.84
N VAL A 78 8.03 -6.04 -4.82
CA VAL A 78 9.45 -5.71 -4.97
C VAL A 78 9.94 -4.92 -3.76
N ASP A 79 9.20 -3.91 -3.33
CA ASP A 79 9.55 -3.08 -2.16
C ASP A 79 9.61 -3.94 -0.88
N ALA A 80 8.59 -4.76 -0.62
CA ALA A 80 8.57 -5.64 0.54
C ALA A 80 9.73 -6.66 0.56
N ARG A 81 10.16 -7.14 -0.62
CA ARG A 81 11.34 -8.01 -0.73
C ARG A 81 12.64 -7.26 -0.43
N LEU A 82 12.79 -6.04 -0.94
CA LEU A 82 13.93 -5.19 -0.63
C LEU A 82 14.01 -4.84 0.87
N GLU A 83 12.87 -4.57 1.51
CA GLU A 83 12.80 -4.37 2.96
C GLU A 83 13.24 -5.62 3.74
N LEU A 84 12.76 -6.81 3.35
CA LEU A 84 13.15 -8.07 3.97
C LEU A 84 14.65 -8.32 3.84
N ASP A 85 15.21 -8.12 2.65
CA ASP A 85 16.64 -8.28 2.39
C ASP A 85 17.47 -7.30 3.25
N ALA A 86 17.03 -6.04 3.35
CA ALA A 86 17.69 -5.03 4.18
C ALA A 86 17.65 -5.39 5.67
N TYR A 87 16.51 -5.86 6.18
CA TYR A 87 16.39 -6.30 7.57
C TYR A 87 17.25 -7.54 7.85
N ASP A 88 17.32 -8.49 6.91
CA ASP A 88 18.18 -9.66 7.03
C ASP A 88 19.66 -9.29 7.01
N GLU A 89 20.07 -8.41 6.10
CA GLU A 89 21.44 -7.90 6.06
C GLU A 89 21.81 -7.23 7.38
N GLU A 90 20.97 -6.32 7.89
CA GLU A 90 21.25 -5.61 9.13
C GLU A 90 21.30 -6.54 10.35
N LEU A 91 20.36 -7.49 10.45
CA LEU A 91 20.35 -8.47 11.55
C LEU A 91 21.58 -9.40 11.53
N ASN A 92 22.12 -9.69 10.35
CA ASN A 92 23.26 -10.61 10.19
C ASN A 92 24.62 -9.90 10.27
N THR A 93 24.69 -8.61 9.96
CA THR A 93 25.95 -7.85 9.89
C THR A 93 26.21 -6.98 11.12
N ALA A 94 25.16 -6.52 11.81
CA ALA A 94 25.30 -5.68 12.99
C ALA A 94 25.92 -6.44 14.17
N SER A 95 26.73 -5.73 14.96
CA SER A 95 27.31 -6.26 16.19
C SER A 95 26.26 -6.54 17.27
N PRO A 96 26.51 -7.46 18.21
CA PRO A 96 25.62 -7.68 19.35
C PRO A 96 25.34 -6.40 20.15
N GLU A 97 26.32 -5.50 20.27
CA GLU A 97 26.20 -4.22 20.96
C GLU A 97 25.24 -3.27 20.25
N GLU A 98 25.36 -3.14 18.93
CA GLU A 98 24.44 -2.32 18.11
C GLU A 98 23.00 -2.85 18.17
N LEU A 99 22.85 -4.16 18.11
CA LEU A 99 21.54 -4.81 18.20
C LEU A 99 20.88 -4.68 19.57
N ALA A 100 21.67 -4.46 20.63
CA ALA A 100 21.20 -4.25 21.99
C ALA A 100 20.81 -2.78 22.29
N ILE A 101 21.08 -1.83 21.38
CA ILE A 101 20.72 -0.42 21.55
C ILE A 101 19.21 -0.27 21.71
N ILE A 102 18.79 0.60 22.64
CA ILE A 102 17.41 1.03 22.83
C ILE A 102 17.35 2.52 22.49
N TRP A 103 16.38 2.92 21.67
CA TRP A 103 16.34 4.24 21.03
C TRP A 103 16.06 5.42 21.98
N GLU A 104 15.59 5.15 23.20
CA GLU A 104 15.47 6.14 24.27
C GLU A 104 15.94 5.55 25.62
N PRO A 105 16.47 6.38 26.53
CA PRO A 105 16.91 5.91 27.83
C PRO A 105 15.74 5.36 28.64
N ARG A 106 15.95 4.20 29.27
CA ARG A 106 14.97 3.63 30.20
C ARG A 106 14.97 4.42 31.51
N ASP A 107 13.80 4.91 31.90
CA ASP A 107 13.55 5.56 33.18
C ASP A 107 12.77 4.60 34.09
N ARG A 108 13.40 4.12 35.16
CA ARG A 108 12.78 3.16 36.09
C ARG A 108 11.56 3.73 36.82
N SER A 109 11.38 5.06 36.84
CA SER A 109 10.19 5.70 37.39
C SER A 109 9.01 5.76 36.41
N LYS A 110 9.23 5.43 35.12
CA LYS A 110 8.25 5.52 34.03
C LYS A 110 8.11 4.17 33.35
N TRP A 111 7.10 3.40 33.76
CA TRP A 111 6.89 2.00 33.31
C TRP A 111 6.83 1.83 31.79
N TRP A 112 6.31 2.82 31.04
CA TRP A 112 6.23 2.75 29.58
C TRP A 112 7.61 2.74 28.91
N THR A 113 8.63 3.36 29.52
CA THR A 113 10.00 3.34 28.98
C THR A 113 10.65 1.96 29.12
N LEU A 114 10.12 1.10 30.01
CA LEU A 114 10.56 -0.30 30.12
C LEU A 114 10.02 -1.17 28.98
N LEU A 115 9.04 -0.68 28.22
CA LEU A 115 8.50 -1.34 27.03
C LEU A 115 9.30 -1.03 25.76
N TYR A 116 10.30 -0.15 25.83
CA TYR A 116 11.11 0.20 24.67
C TYR A 116 11.92 -1.03 24.21
N LEU A 117 11.67 -1.39 22.96
CA LEU A 117 12.30 -2.49 22.26
C LEU A 117 13.77 -2.16 21.94
N SER A 118 14.60 -3.18 21.98
CA SER A 118 15.94 -3.13 21.41
C SER A 118 15.87 -3.00 19.89
N LYS A 119 16.96 -2.51 19.28
CA LYS A 119 17.11 -2.46 17.81
C LYS A 119 16.83 -3.83 17.19
N ARG A 120 17.32 -4.92 17.79
CA ARG A 120 17.03 -6.29 17.35
C ARG A 120 15.52 -6.58 17.30
N GLU A 121 14.80 -6.28 18.37
CA GLU A 121 13.36 -6.54 18.46
C GLU A 121 12.58 -5.69 17.47
N VAL A 122 12.97 -4.43 17.27
CA VAL A 122 12.40 -3.56 16.23
C VAL A 122 12.61 -4.17 14.85
N LEU A 123 13.85 -4.56 14.50
CA LEU A 123 14.15 -5.17 13.21
C LEU A 123 13.38 -6.48 12.98
N GLN A 124 13.30 -7.34 14.00
CA GLN A 124 12.54 -8.58 13.92
C GLN A 124 11.05 -8.34 13.72
N TYR A 125 10.48 -7.36 14.42
CA TYR A 125 9.08 -6.98 14.27
C TYR A 125 8.79 -6.40 12.88
N SER A 126 9.63 -5.46 12.43
CA SER A 126 9.50 -4.87 11.10
C SER A 126 9.66 -5.91 10.00
N LYS A 127 10.61 -6.85 10.14
CA LYS A 127 10.77 -7.99 9.23
C LYS A 127 9.52 -8.86 9.19
N TYR A 128 8.92 -9.17 10.34
CA TYR A 128 7.68 -9.93 10.40
C TYR A 128 6.54 -9.23 9.66
N GLU A 129 6.37 -7.92 9.87
CA GLU A 129 5.33 -7.12 9.17
C GLU A 129 5.59 -7.05 7.66
N ALA A 130 6.85 -6.85 7.24
CA ALA A 130 7.23 -6.89 5.81
C ALA A 130 6.90 -8.25 5.17
N GLN A 131 7.20 -9.37 5.85
CA GLN A 131 6.86 -10.70 5.36
C GLN A 131 5.34 -10.91 5.27
N ARG A 132 4.59 -10.41 6.25
CA ARG A 132 3.13 -10.48 6.25
C ARG A 132 2.54 -9.68 5.07
N ASN A 133 3.10 -8.50 4.80
CA ASN A 133 2.73 -7.66 3.66
C ASN A 133 3.05 -8.35 2.33
N LEU A 134 4.25 -8.92 2.19
CA LEU A 134 4.63 -9.69 1.00
C LEU A 134 3.63 -10.82 0.73
N ASN A 135 3.34 -11.65 1.73
CA ASN A 135 2.37 -12.75 1.61
C ASN A 135 0.98 -12.25 1.21
N LYS A 136 0.54 -11.11 1.77
CA LYS A 136 -0.73 -10.46 1.42
C LYS A 136 -0.74 -10.03 -0.05
N TYR A 137 0.32 -9.37 -0.53
CA TYR A 137 0.38 -8.86 -1.89
C TYR A 137 0.49 -9.98 -2.92
N GLU A 138 1.30 -11.00 -2.67
CA GLU A 138 1.39 -12.19 -3.53
C GLU A 138 0.06 -12.92 -3.63
N LYS A 139 -0.67 -13.05 -2.51
CA LYS A 139 -2.01 -13.61 -2.52
C LYS A 139 -2.97 -12.79 -3.39
N MET A 140 -3.01 -11.47 -3.22
CA MET A 140 -3.85 -10.58 -4.04
C MET A 140 -3.49 -10.65 -5.52
N LEU A 141 -2.20 -10.76 -5.87
CA LEU A 141 -1.73 -10.89 -7.25
C LEU A 141 -2.18 -12.21 -7.88
N ASN A 142 -2.09 -13.32 -7.13
CA ASN A 142 -2.57 -14.63 -7.56
C ASN A 142 -4.10 -14.66 -7.76
N GLU A 143 -4.85 -13.96 -6.91
CA GLU A 143 -6.28 -13.82 -7.09
C GLU A 143 -6.60 -13.08 -8.40
N LEU A 144 -5.86 -12.03 -8.76
CA LEU A 144 -6.04 -11.32 -10.04
C LEU A 144 -5.73 -12.18 -11.27
N SER A 145 -4.71 -13.05 -11.23
CA SER A 145 -4.36 -13.90 -12.36
C SER A 145 -5.38 -15.03 -12.60
N SER A 146 -6.09 -15.45 -11.56
CA SER A 146 -7.15 -16.46 -11.66
C SER A 146 -8.42 -15.98 -12.40
N TYR A 147 -8.60 -14.66 -12.57
CA TYR A 147 -9.74 -14.06 -13.27
C TYR A 147 -9.56 -13.86 -14.78
N ASP A 148 -8.35 -14.05 -15.33
CA ASP A 148 -8.06 -13.86 -16.76
C ASP A 148 -8.63 -15.01 -17.66
N GLY A 149 -9.62 -15.77 -17.17
CA GLY A 149 -9.96 -17.10 -17.69
C GLY A 149 -11.43 -17.50 -17.89
N GLU A 150 -12.45 -16.69 -17.58
CA GLU A 150 -13.83 -17.01 -18.01
C GLU A 150 -14.70 -15.75 -18.27
N PRO A 151 -15.29 -15.60 -19.46
CA PRO A 151 -16.45 -14.72 -19.60
C PRO A 151 -17.60 -15.35 -18.83
N SER A 152 -18.06 -14.68 -17.77
CA SER A 152 -19.27 -15.05 -17.02
C SER A 152 -20.46 -15.12 -17.97
N ARG A 153 -20.74 -16.34 -18.48
CA ARG A 153 -22.02 -16.72 -19.06
C ARG A 153 -23.01 -16.85 -17.92
N ASN A 154 -23.50 -15.73 -17.37
CA ASN A 154 -24.78 -15.67 -16.67
C ASN A 154 -25.15 -14.20 -16.43
N GLY A 155 -25.90 -13.66 -17.38
CA GLY A 155 -26.41 -12.30 -17.30
C GLY A 155 -27.14 -11.81 -18.55
N ILE A 156 -27.64 -12.70 -19.43
CA ILE A 156 -28.69 -12.31 -20.37
C ILE A 156 -29.98 -12.30 -19.57
N ILE A 157 -30.23 -11.21 -18.84
CA ILE A 157 -31.57 -10.89 -18.38
C ILE A 157 -32.29 -10.33 -19.59
N ASP A 158 -33.12 -11.17 -20.19
CA ASP A 158 -34.07 -10.85 -21.24
C ASP A 158 -35.05 -9.78 -20.72
N THR A 159 -34.77 -8.51 -21.01
CA THR A 159 -35.70 -7.40 -20.77
C THR A 159 -36.67 -7.27 -21.94
N LYS A 160 -37.39 -8.35 -22.25
CA LYS A 160 -38.67 -8.31 -22.95
C LYS A 160 -39.76 -8.85 -22.05
N ASN A 161 -40.27 -7.99 -21.17
CA ASN A 161 -41.70 -7.89 -20.85
C ASN A 161 -41.92 -6.85 -19.76
N ARG A 162 -42.11 -5.59 -20.17
CA ARG A 162 -42.89 -4.63 -19.40
C ARG A 162 -43.56 -3.63 -20.33
N LEU A 163 -44.54 -4.14 -21.08
CA LEU A 163 -45.64 -3.35 -21.62
C LEU A 163 -46.93 -4.17 -21.43
N LYS A 164 -47.91 -3.52 -20.80
CA LYS A 164 -49.33 -3.87 -20.64
C LYS A 164 -49.72 -4.64 -19.37
N GLY A 165 -50.60 -3.99 -18.62
CA GLY A 165 -51.25 -4.40 -17.38
C GLY A 165 -51.75 -3.15 -16.70
#